data_AF-A0A368FEJ3-F1
#
_entry.id   AF-A0A368FEJ3-F1
#
_cell.length_a   1.000
_cell.length_b   1.000
_cell.length_c   1.000
_cell.angle_alpha   90.00
_cell.angle_beta   90.00
_cell.angle_gamma   90.00
#
_symmetry.space_group_name_H-M   'P 1'
#
loop_
_entity.id
_entity.type
_entity.pdbx_description
1 polymer ?
#
loop_
_entity_poly.entity_id
_entity_poly.type
_entity_poly.pdbx_seq_one_letter_code
_entity_poly.pdbx_strand_id
1 'polypeptide(L)'
;MSDDGAPPEPVLEVPPPTEIKILETAEDIQHRRQEVLGHYAQFKEHAKSKRDRLEEARQYQYFKRDADELEIWILEKLQTAQEESFKDPTNLQIYLLNFFFLRRVVENEDEVRKG
;
A
#
# COMPACT_ATOMS: atom_id res chain seq x y z
N MET A 1 -4.40 -18.06 20.82
CA MET A 1 -4.01 -18.72 19.57
C MET A 1 -3.69 -17.59 18.59
N SER A 2 -2.54 -16.95 18.79
CA SER A 2 -2.09 -15.84 17.95
C SER A 2 -1.33 -16.46 16.80
N ASP A 3 -2.04 -16.72 15.71
CA ASP A 3 -1.42 -16.89 14.40
C ASP A 3 -0.99 -15.49 13.96
N ASP A 4 0.09 -14.99 14.58
CA ASP A 4 0.79 -13.81 14.11
C ASP A 4 1.27 -14.18 12.71
N GLY A 5 0.55 -13.71 11.69
CA GLY A 5 0.86 -13.84 10.26
C GLY A 5 2.16 -13.09 9.90
N ALA A 6 3.21 -13.30 10.69
CA ALA A 6 4.58 -13.01 10.35
C ALA A 6 4.82 -13.65 8.97
N PRO A 7 5.24 -12.86 7.98
CA PRO A 7 5.54 -13.39 6.67
C PRO A 7 6.54 -14.53 6.84
N PRO A 8 6.35 -15.70 6.19
CA PRO A 8 7.41 -16.69 6.14
C PRO A 8 8.67 -15.95 5.68
N GLU A 9 9.71 -15.99 6.51
CA GLU A 9 10.95 -15.26 6.22
C GLU A 9 11.35 -15.58 4.77
N PRO A 10 11.67 -14.55 3.96
CA PRO A 10 12.13 -14.80 2.62
C PRO A 10 13.38 -15.66 2.76
N VAL A 11 13.31 -16.90 2.28
CA VAL A 11 14.48 -17.78 2.16
C VAL A 11 15.38 -17.11 1.13
N LEU A 12 16.19 -16.16 1.60
CA LEU A 12 17.18 -15.41 0.82
C LEU A 12 18.39 -16.29 0.51
N GLU A 13 18.51 -17.41 1.20
CA GLU A 13 19.51 -18.42 0.92
C GLU A 13 19.02 -19.26 -0.27
N VAL A 14 19.47 -18.90 -1.47
CA VAL A 14 19.73 -19.93 -2.48
C VAL A 14 20.65 -20.92 -1.77
N PRO A 15 20.23 -22.17 -1.48
CA PRO A 15 21.09 -23.11 -0.79
C PRO A 15 22.40 -23.18 -1.57
N PRO A 16 23.57 -23.04 -0.90
CA PRO A 16 24.86 -23.08 -1.58
C PRO A 16 24.87 -24.37 -2.43
N PRO A 17 25.26 -24.31 -3.72
CA PRO A 17 25.24 -25.48 -4.58
C PRO A 17 26.01 -26.60 -3.89
N THR A 18 25.31 -27.62 -3.39
CA THR A 18 25.90 -28.66 -2.56
C THR A 18 26.85 -29.56 -3.35
N GLU A 19 26.77 -29.53 -4.69
CA GLU A 19 27.68 -30.21 -5.61
C GLU A 19 27.93 -29.36 -6.87
N ILE A 20 29.20 -29.08 -7.17
CA ILE A 20 29.62 -28.62 -8.49
C ILE A 20 29.58 -29.84 -9.42
N LYS A 21 28.44 -30.07 -10.08
CA LYS A 21 28.34 -31.09 -11.13
C LYS A 21 29.11 -30.64 -12.37
N ILE A 22 30.14 -31.40 -12.74
CA ILE A 22 30.86 -31.23 -14.00
C ILE A 22 29.88 -31.62 -15.12
N LEU A 23 29.56 -30.68 -16.00
CA LEU A 23 28.64 -30.88 -17.12
C LEU A 23 29.44 -31.42 -18.30
N GLU A 24 29.38 -32.71 -18.56
CA GLU A 24 30.21 -33.37 -19.59
C GLU A 24 29.46 -33.56 -20.91
N THR A 25 28.13 -33.73 -20.86
CA THR A 25 27.30 -33.96 -22.05
C THR A 25 26.42 -32.76 -22.40
N ALA A 26 25.98 -32.68 -23.66
CA ALA A 26 25.03 -31.64 -24.09
C ALA A 26 23.69 -31.72 -23.34
N GLU A 27 23.31 -32.92 -22.89
CA GLU A 27 22.09 -33.17 -22.12
C GLU A 27 22.21 -32.62 -20.69
N ASP A 28 23.38 -32.78 -20.05
CA ASP A 28 23.65 -32.20 -18.71
C ASP A 28 23.57 -30.68 -18.74
N ILE A 29 24.14 -30.05 -19.77
CA ILE A 29 24.09 -28.60 -19.97
C ILE A 29 22.64 -28.14 -20.14
N GLN A 30 21.85 -28.86 -20.93
CA GLN A 30 20.45 -28.52 -21.18
C GLN A 30 19.59 -28.69 -19.91
N HIS A 31 19.81 -29.75 -19.14
CA HIS A 31 19.13 -29.98 -17.87
C HIS A 31 19.46 -28.86 -16.87
N ARG A 32 20.75 -28.53 -16.70
CA ARG A 32 21.17 -27.46 -15.80
C ARG A 32 20.58 -26.10 -16.19
N ARG A 33 20.50 -25.83 -17.50
CA ARG A 33 19.85 -24.62 -18.02
C ARG A 33 18.37 -24.57 -17.65
N GLN A 34 17.64 -25.68 -17.79
CA GLN A 34 16.23 -25.74 -17.41
C GLN A 34 16.02 -25.52 -15.91
N GLU A 35 16.87 -26.12 -15.07
CA GLU A 35 16.87 -25.88 -13.61
C GLU A 35 17.06 -24.40 -13.28
N VAL A 36 18.07 -23.76 -13.87
CA VAL A 36 18.37 -22.34 -13.64
C VAL A 36 17.21 -21.45 -14.09
N LEU A 37 16.61 -21.75 -15.25
CA LEU A 37 15.44 -21.01 -15.73
C LEU A 37 14.22 -21.21 -14.82
N GLY A 38 14.02 -22.42 -14.30
CA GLY A 38 12.96 -22.73 -13.33
C GLY A 38 13.13 -21.97 -12.02
N HIS A 39 14.33 -21.99 -11.44
CA HIS A 39 14.64 -21.23 -10.22
C HIS A 39 14.52 -19.72 -10.45
N TYR A 40 14.95 -19.22 -11.61
CA TYR A 40 14.81 -17.81 -11.96
C TYR A 40 13.33 -17.40 -12.07
N ALA A 41 12.48 -18.25 -12.65
CA ALA A 41 11.05 -17.99 -12.75
C ALA A 41 10.40 -17.90 -11.35
N GLN A 42 10.70 -18.86 -10.46
CA GLN A 42 10.21 -18.85 -9.07
C GLN A 42 10.69 -17.61 -8.32
N PHE A 43 11.99 -17.27 -8.44
CA PHE A 43 12.54 -16.06 -7.84
C PHE A 43 11.80 -14.80 -8.32
N LYS A 44 11.54 -14.69 -9.62
CA LYS A 44 10.82 -13.56 -10.20
C LYS A 44 9.39 -13.45 -9.66
N GLU A 45 8.71 -14.56 -9.47
CA GLU A 45 7.37 -14.60 -8.87
C GLU A 45 7.39 -14.15 -7.40
N HIS A 46 8.32 -14.66 -6.60
CA HIS A 46 8.50 -14.22 -5.21
C HIS A 46 8.83 -12.74 -5.10
N ALA A 47 9.73 -12.24 -5.96
CA ALA A 47 10.07 -10.83 -6.02
C ALA A 47 8.85 -9.96 -6.37
N LYS A 48 8.01 -10.39 -7.32
CA LYS A 48 6.77 -9.71 -7.67
C LYS A 48 5.79 -9.70 -6.49
N SER A 49 5.54 -10.86 -5.88
CA SER A 49 4.65 -10.97 -4.70
C SER A 49 5.10 -10.06 -3.55
N LYS A 50 6.42 -10.02 -3.27
CA LYS A 50 6.99 -9.12 -2.25
C LYS A 50 6.77 -7.66 -2.60
N ARG A 51 7.00 -7.27 -3.86
CA ARG A 51 6.78 -5.89 -4.32
C ARG A 51 5.31 -5.50 -4.17
N ASP A 52 4.39 -6.35 -4.60
CA ASP A 52 2.96 -6.06 -4.57
C ASP A 52 2.47 -5.89 -3.11
N ARG A 53 2.93 -6.74 -2.18
CA ARG A 53 2.67 -6.57 -0.73
C ARG A 53 3.25 -5.28 -0.14
N LEU A 54 4.45 -4.88 -0.55
CA LEU A 54 5.06 -3.62 -0.10
C LEU A 54 4.28 -2.41 -0.62
N GLU A 55 3.74 -2.49 -1.82
CA GLU A 55 2.89 -1.46 -2.39
C GLU A 55 1.55 -1.35 -1.66
N GLU A 56 0.90 -2.46 -1.34
CA GLU A 56 -0.30 -2.49 -0.49
C GLU A 56 -0.02 -1.88 0.89
N ALA A 57 1.08 -2.29 1.55
CA ALA A 57 1.47 -1.73 2.83
C ALA A 57 1.74 -0.22 2.74
N ARG A 58 2.37 0.25 1.67
CA ARG A 58 2.61 1.67 1.42
C ARG A 58 1.29 2.45 1.30
N GLN A 59 0.35 1.95 0.49
CA GLN A 59 -0.96 2.58 0.31
C GLN A 59 -1.73 2.65 1.63
N TYR A 60 -1.69 1.58 2.42
CA TYR A 60 -2.31 1.57 3.74
C TYR A 60 -1.73 2.63 4.67
N GLN A 61 -0.40 2.80 4.70
CA GLN A 61 0.24 3.81 5.53
C GLN A 61 -0.13 5.24 5.10
N TYR A 62 -0.24 5.49 3.79
CA TYR A 62 -0.75 6.78 3.30
C TYR A 62 -2.19 7.02 3.75
N PHE A 63 -3.08 6.04 3.57
CA PHE A 63 -4.46 6.16 4.01
C PHE A 63 -4.56 6.41 5.52
N LYS A 64 -3.77 5.70 6.33
CA LYS A 64 -3.73 5.89 7.78
C LYS A 64 -3.29 7.30 8.13
N ARG A 65 -2.21 7.79 7.53
CA ARG A 65 -1.73 9.16 7.78
C ARG A 65 -2.78 10.19 7.38
N ASP A 66 -3.41 10.03 6.22
CA ASP A 66 -4.44 10.95 5.75
C ASP A 66 -5.68 10.93 6.69
N ALA A 67 -6.01 9.78 7.28
CA ALA A 67 -7.04 9.66 8.31
C ALA A 67 -6.65 10.34 9.64
N ASP A 68 -5.40 10.16 10.08
CA ASP A 68 -4.86 10.83 11.28
C ASP A 68 -4.85 12.36 11.08
N GLU A 69 -4.44 12.84 9.88
CA GLU A 69 -4.49 14.26 9.51
C GLU A 69 -5.93 14.81 9.52
N LEU A 70 -6.89 14.03 9.00
CA LEU A 70 -8.30 14.39 9.03
C LEU A 70 -8.85 14.44 10.46
N GLU A 71 -8.45 13.50 11.32
CA GLU A 71 -8.84 13.49 12.73
C GLU A 71 -8.33 14.74 13.46
N ILE A 72 -7.05 15.08 13.28
CA ILE A 72 -6.47 16.30 13.83
C ILE A 72 -7.23 17.53 13.31
N TRP A 73 -7.50 17.60 12.02
CA TRP A 73 -8.24 18.71 11.43
C TRP A 73 -9.65 18.84 12.01
N ILE A 74 -10.37 17.73 12.21
CA ILE A 74 -11.70 17.73 12.84
C ILE A 74 -11.61 18.23 14.29
N LEU A 75 -10.61 17.77 15.05
CA LEU A 75 -10.40 18.20 16.44
C LEU A 75 -10.07 19.70 16.52
N GLU A 76 -9.20 20.20 15.64
CA GLU A 76 -8.90 21.63 15.51
C GLU A 76 -10.17 22.44 15.19
N LYS A 77 -11.01 21.96 14.28
CA LYS A 77 -12.28 22.62 13.95
C LYS A 77 -13.30 22.55 15.07
N LEU A 78 -13.35 21.46 15.83
CA LEU A 78 -14.22 21.32 16.99
C LEU A 78 -13.79 22.26 18.12
N GLN A 79 -12.49 22.35 18.40
CA GLN A 79 -11.93 23.30 19.36
C GLN A 79 -12.21 24.74 18.92
N THR A 80 -11.93 25.07 17.65
CA THR A 80 -12.25 26.38 17.08
C THR A 80 -13.75 26.69 17.21
N ALA A 81 -14.64 25.74 16.90
CA ALA A 81 -16.08 25.91 17.01
C ALA A 81 -16.55 26.10 18.46
N GLN A 82 -15.92 25.43 19.44
CA GLN A 82 -16.20 25.63 20.86
C GLN A 82 -15.69 26.98 21.37
N GLU A 83 -14.55 27.47 20.86
CA GLU A 83 -14.02 28.80 21.16
C GLU A 83 -14.86 29.92 20.49
N GLU A 84 -15.33 29.71 19.26
CA GLU A 84 -16.12 30.68 18.47
C GLU A 84 -17.63 30.65 18.74
N SER A 85 -18.17 29.56 19.29
CA SER A 85 -19.56 29.51 19.78
C SER A 85 -19.81 30.54 20.89
N PHE A 86 -18.75 31.12 21.46
CA PHE A 86 -18.86 32.25 22.37
C PHE A 86 -18.94 33.62 21.66
N LYS A 87 -18.74 33.73 20.33
CA LYS A 87 -18.56 35.03 19.66
C LYS A 87 -19.31 35.35 18.36
N ASP A 88 -19.76 34.45 17.48
CA ASP A 88 -20.54 34.94 16.31
C ASP A 88 -21.35 33.89 15.50
N PRO A 89 -22.65 34.13 15.19
CA PRO A 89 -23.47 33.25 14.32
C PRO A 89 -23.04 33.22 12.83
N THR A 90 -22.16 34.11 12.38
CA THR A 90 -21.69 34.19 10.97
C THR A 90 -20.87 32.97 10.55
N ASN A 91 -20.15 32.35 11.50
CA ASN A 91 -19.31 31.20 11.21
C ASN A 91 -20.11 29.95 10.84
N LEU A 92 -21.28 29.74 11.44
CA LEU A 92 -22.19 28.65 11.04
C LEU A 92 -22.59 28.74 9.56
N GLN A 93 -22.78 29.96 9.07
CA GLN A 93 -23.14 30.22 7.68
C GLN A 93 -21.98 29.89 6.72
N ILE A 94 -20.75 30.23 7.10
CA ILE A 94 -19.52 29.91 6.35
C ILE A 94 -19.28 28.38 6.35
N TYR A 95 -19.52 27.70 7.46
CA TYR A 95 -19.37 26.24 7.56
C TYR A 95 -20.35 25.50 6.65
N LEU A 96 -21.62 25.94 6.60
CA LEU A 96 -22.61 25.37 5.69
C LEU A 96 -22.20 25.60 4.22
N LEU A 97 -21.75 26.80 3.88
CA LEU A 97 -21.30 27.13 2.52
C LEU A 97 -20.11 26.26 2.08
N ASN A 98 -19.11 26.07 2.94
CA ASN A 98 -17.93 25.28 2.62
C ASN A 98 -18.27 23.78 2.50
N PHE A 99 -19.17 23.27 3.35
CA PHE A 99 -19.68 21.90 3.23
C PHE A 99 -20.38 21.65 1.89
N PHE A 100 -21.27 22.56 1.45
CA PHE A 100 -21.94 22.44 0.14
C PHE A 100 -20.96 22.57 -1.03
N PHE A 101 -19.92 23.40 -0.90
CA PHE A 101 -18.90 23.55 -1.92
C PHE A 101 -18.07 22.28 -2.08
N LEU A 102 -17.54 21.72 -0.98
CA LEU A 102 -16.80 20.46 -0.99
C LEU A 102 -17.65 19.30 -1.52
N ARG A 103 -18.91 19.21 -1.08
CA ARG A 103 -19.86 18.22 -1.60
C ARG A 103 -20.05 18.35 -3.10
N ARG A 104 -20.19 19.57 -3.61
CA ARG A 104 -20.31 19.81 -5.06
C ARG A 104 -19.04 19.43 -5.81
N VAL A 105 -17.85 19.69 -5.28
CA VAL A 105 -16.59 19.31 -5.92
C VAL A 105 -16.47 17.78 -6.02
N VAL A 106 -16.77 17.06 -4.94
CA VAL A 106 -16.73 15.58 -4.91
C VAL A 106 -17.75 14.97 -5.87
N GLU A 107 -18.99 15.49 -5.89
CA GLU A 107 -20.04 15.02 -6.80
C GLU A 107 -19.65 15.21 -8.28
N ASN A 108 -18.91 16.28 -8.63
CA ASN A 108 -18.41 16.49 -10.00
C ASN A 108 -17.20 15.59 -10.35
N GLU A 109 -16.31 15.28 -9.40
CA GLU A 109 -15.18 14.39 -9.66
C GLU A 109 -15.60 12.94 -9.94
N ASP A 110 -16.68 12.46 -9.31
CA ASP A 110 -17.21 11.11 -9.53
C ASP A 110 -17.91 10.96 -10.89
N GLU A 111 -18.42 12.06 -11.48
CA GLU A 111 -18.94 12.05 -12.85
C GLU A 111 -17.82 12.02 -13.90
N VAL A 112 -16.69 12.70 -13.66
CA VAL A 112 -15.53 12.71 -14.57
C VAL A 112 -14.81 11.36 -14.62
N ARG A 113 -14.88 10.55 -13.54
CA ARG A 113 -14.24 9.23 -13.49
C ARG A 113 -15.04 8.10 -14.17
N LYS A 114 -16.31 8.34 -14.52
CA LYS A 114 -17.23 7.35 -15.13
C LYS A 114 -17.54 7.57 -16.61
N GLY A 115 -17.09 8.68 -17.20
CA GLY A 115 -17.14 8.94 -18.65
C GLY A 115 -15.83 8.63 -19.33
#